data_AF-A0A4S2ATV8-F1
#
_entry.id   AF-A0A4S2ATV8-F1
#
_cell.length_a   1.000
_cell.length_b   1.000
_cell.length_c   1.000
_cell.angle_alpha   90.00
_cell.angle_beta   90.00
_cell.angle_gamma   90.00
#
_symmetry.space_group_name_H-M   'P 1'
#
loop_
_entity.id
_entity.type
_entity.pdbx_description
1 polymer ?
#
loop_
_entity_poly.entity_id
_entity_poly.type
_entity_poly.pdbx_seq_one_letter_code
_entity_poly.pdbx_strand_id
1 'polypeptide(L)'
;MNLKRYYTAFNRYKRSKGFGIHSPFAFSFVLQVLRERCPYYAYDDISSRRKLALSLAADVARHPRIISLKNAKMLFRIVCYFNPRVMLQIGTSYGVSTTAMLDVDSRSKLVIYTGDNPHRDIYDKVTADYKKRIREAATADEAISHYRAVSQGDGVRFMVVNSVDSDMTRESVLRYAGEVLDGEGVVAMRNLSRDERMATLFNDVDSSLAHGMTFTNGRIAVIVGYRHLPRQSFSLWF
;
A
#
# COMPACT_ATOMS: atom_id res chain seq x y z
N MET A 1 22.95 27.98 -3.61
CA MET A 1 22.45 26.81 -4.37
C MET A 1 22.69 25.54 -3.55
N ASN A 2 21.66 24.79 -3.18
CA ASN A 2 21.69 23.90 -2.01
C ASN A 2 22.30 22.52 -2.33
N LEU A 3 23.63 22.36 -2.21
CA LEU A 3 24.37 21.12 -2.53
C LEU A 3 23.77 19.87 -1.86
N LYS A 4 23.22 20.01 -0.64
CA LYS A 4 22.56 18.92 0.09
C LYS A 4 21.41 18.29 -0.70
N ARG A 5 20.64 19.07 -1.47
CA ARG A 5 19.52 18.56 -2.29
C ARG A 5 19.99 17.74 -3.48
N TYR A 6 21.10 18.14 -4.11
CA TYR A 6 21.67 17.40 -5.24
C TYR A 6 22.31 16.08 -4.78
N TYR A 7 23.02 16.10 -3.65
CA TYR A 7 23.61 14.89 -3.08
C TYR A 7 22.55 13.87 -2.67
N THR A 8 21.46 14.31 -2.02
CA THR A 8 20.34 13.43 -1.68
C THR A 8 19.66 12.88 -2.93
N ALA A 9 19.44 13.70 -3.97
CA ALA A 9 18.89 13.25 -5.25
C ALA A 9 19.77 12.20 -5.93
N PHE A 10 21.10 12.40 -5.95
CA PHE A 10 22.06 11.48 -6.55
C PHE A 10 22.15 10.15 -5.79
N ASN A 11 22.21 10.19 -4.46
CA ASN A 11 22.19 8.97 -3.64
C ASN A 11 20.86 8.22 -3.78
N ARG A 12 19.75 8.95 -3.85
CA ARG A 12 18.43 8.38 -4.12
C ARG A 12 18.40 7.68 -5.47
N TYR A 13 18.96 8.29 -6.52
CA TYR A 13 19.08 7.68 -7.85
C TYR A 13 19.95 6.41 -7.83
N LYS A 14 21.15 6.47 -7.24
CA LYS A 14 22.07 5.33 -7.14
C LYS A 14 21.44 4.14 -6.41
N ARG A 15 20.86 4.38 -5.23
CA ARG A 15 20.17 3.33 -4.46
C ARG A 15 18.98 2.75 -5.22
N SER A 16 18.29 3.56 -6.02
CA SER A 16 17.22 3.06 -6.90
C SER A 16 17.74 2.10 -7.96
N LYS A 17 19.02 2.12 -8.30
CA LYS A 17 19.62 1.16 -9.21
C LYS A 17 20.27 -0.02 -8.49
N GLY A 18 20.06 -0.15 -7.17
CA GLY A 18 20.66 -1.17 -6.32
C GLY A 18 22.04 -0.81 -5.78
N PHE A 19 22.66 0.28 -6.24
CA PHE A 19 24.01 0.65 -5.79
C PHE A 19 24.01 1.09 -4.32
N GLY A 20 24.93 0.51 -3.54
CA GLY A 20 25.08 0.79 -2.10
C GLY A 20 23.99 0.16 -1.23
N ILE A 21 23.22 -0.80 -1.76
CA ILE A 21 22.32 -1.63 -0.98
C ILE A 21 23.04 -2.94 -0.65
N HIS A 22 23.33 -3.16 0.63
CA HIS A 22 24.05 -4.36 1.09
C HIS A 22 23.14 -5.49 1.54
N SER A 23 21.89 -5.20 1.90
CA SER A 23 20.90 -6.24 2.22
C SER A 23 20.46 -6.95 0.94
N PRO A 24 20.64 -8.27 0.82
CA PRO A 24 20.16 -9.04 -0.33
C PRO A 24 18.65 -8.90 -0.53
N PHE A 25 17.89 -8.89 0.58
CA PHE A 25 16.45 -8.63 0.58
C PHE A 25 16.13 -7.28 -0.06
N ALA A 26 16.73 -6.19 0.44
CA ALA A 26 16.47 -4.86 -0.08
C ALA A 26 16.87 -4.73 -1.56
N PHE A 27 18.00 -5.32 -1.95
CA PHE A 27 18.45 -5.30 -3.33
C PHE A 27 17.43 -5.98 -4.27
N SER A 28 17.02 -7.20 -3.91
CA SER A 28 16.01 -7.96 -4.65
C SER A 28 14.68 -7.23 -4.71
N PHE A 29 14.19 -6.73 -3.57
CA PHE A 29 12.92 -6.03 -3.47
C PHE A 29 12.89 -4.75 -4.32
N VAL A 30 13.96 -3.96 -4.30
CA VAL A 30 14.06 -2.73 -5.10
C VAL A 30 14.05 -3.02 -6.59
N LEU A 31 14.85 -3.99 -7.05
CA LEU A 31 15.03 -4.23 -8.48
C LEU A 31 13.91 -5.08 -9.10
N GLN A 32 13.48 -6.12 -8.40
CA GLN A 32 12.55 -7.14 -8.92
C GLN A 32 11.09 -6.89 -8.52
N VAL A 33 10.81 -5.98 -7.60
CA VAL A 33 9.43 -5.65 -7.18
C VAL A 33 9.12 -4.18 -7.45
N LEU A 34 9.87 -3.26 -6.86
CA LEU A 34 9.56 -1.83 -6.97
C LEU A 34 9.83 -1.30 -8.38
N ARG A 35 10.92 -1.74 -9.02
CA ARG A 35 11.35 -1.25 -10.34
C ARG A 35 11.07 -2.15 -11.53
N GLU A 36 10.49 -3.31 -11.28
CA GLU A 36 10.16 -4.29 -12.30
C GLU A 36 9.36 -3.64 -13.44
N ARG A 37 9.62 -4.07 -14.67
CA ARG A 37 8.99 -3.57 -15.91
C ARG A 37 8.36 -4.67 -16.75
N CYS A 38 8.67 -5.94 -16.49
CA CYS A 38 8.09 -7.07 -17.19
C CYS A 38 6.57 -7.12 -17.03
N PRO A 39 5.85 -7.60 -18.06
CA PRO A 39 4.41 -7.77 -18.01
C PRO A 39 4.02 -8.85 -16.98
N TYR A 40 2.87 -8.64 -16.34
CA TYR A 40 2.22 -9.62 -15.46
C TYR A 40 0.80 -9.89 -15.98
N TYR A 41 0.26 -11.07 -15.66
CA TYR A 41 -1.06 -11.52 -16.10
C TYR A 41 -2.18 -10.53 -15.79
N ALA A 42 -2.15 -9.86 -14.63
CA ALA A 42 -3.21 -8.95 -14.19
C ALA A 42 -3.11 -7.53 -14.76
N TYR A 43 -2.06 -7.19 -15.51
CA TYR A 43 -1.81 -5.79 -15.90
C TYR A 43 -2.87 -5.22 -16.84
N ASP A 44 -3.43 -6.04 -17.72
CA ASP A 44 -4.47 -5.61 -18.63
C ASP A 44 -5.80 -5.41 -17.90
N ASP A 45 -6.14 -6.32 -16.98
CA ASP A 45 -7.32 -6.18 -16.12
C ASP A 45 -7.24 -4.95 -15.22
N ILE A 46 -6.07 -4.67 -14.62
CA ILE A 46 -5.83 -3.47 -13.82
C ILE A 46 -6.00 -2.21 -14.69
N SER A 47 -5.50 -2.24 -15.93
CA SER A 47 -5.63 -1.14 -16.89
C SER A 47 -7.09 -0.89 -17.25
N SER A 48 -7.84 -1.96 -17.56
CA SER A 48 -9.25 -1.91 -17.94
C SER A 48 -10.12 -1.39 -16.79
N ARG A 49 -9.97 -1.91 -15.57
CA ARG A 49 -10.70 -1.41 -14.39
C ARG A 49 -10.35 0.03 -14.05
N ARG A 50 -9.10 0.45 -14.26
CA ARG A 50 -8.71 1.86 -14.11
C ARG A 50 -9.37 2.76 -15.14
N LYS A 51 -9.45 2.32 -16.41
CA LYS A 51 -10.16 3.08 -17.47
C LYS A 51 -11.66 3.19 -17.15
N LEU A 52 -12.27 2.09 -16.69
CA LEU A 52 -13.65 2.09 -16.22
C LEU A 52 -13.85 3.12 -15.09
N ALA A 53 -13.02 3.06 -14.04
CA ALA A 53 -13.09 4.02 -12.94
C ALA A 53 -12.93 5.47 -13.41
N LEU A 54 -12.03 5.75 -14.36
CA LEU A 54 -11.85 7.08 -14.93
C LEU A 54 -13.08 7.55 -15.71
N SER A 55 -13.67 6.68 -16.52
CA SER A 55 -14.88 7.02 -17.28
C SER A 55 -16.05 7.34 -16.36
N LEU A 56 -16.27 6.53 -15.32
CA LEU A 56 -17.34 6.75 -14.35
C LEU A 56 -17.11 7.99 -13.49
N ALA A 57 -15.84 8.32 -13.21
CA ALA A 57 -15.50 9.46 -12.37
C ALA A 57 -15.48 10.79 -13.14
N ALA A 58 -15.44 10.76 -14.48
CA ALA A 58 -15.42 11.97 -15.31
C ALA A 58 -16.66 12.85 -15.08
N ASP A 59 -17.81 12.23 -14.84
CA ASP A 59 -19.09 12.91 -14.61
C ASP A 59 -19.23 13.46 -13.18
N VAL A 60 -18.43 12.95 -12.24
CA VAL A 60 -18.56 13.22 -10.80
C VAL A 60 -17.48 14.17 -10.29
N ALA A 61 -16.29 14.15 -10.87
CA ALA A 61 -15.16 14.96 -10.43
C ALA A 61 -14.26 15.42 -11.58
N ARG A 62 -13.94 16.72 -11.61
CA ARG A 62 -13.04 17.32 -12.61
C ARG A 62 -11.63 16.72 -12.58
N HIS A 63 -11.15 16.32 -11.40
CA HIS A 63 -9.82 15.73 -11.19
C HIS A 63 -9.90 14.51 -10.27
N PRO A 64 -10.37 13.36 -10.79
CA PRO A 64 -10.62 12.18 -9.97
C PRO A 64 -9.31 11.64 -9.41
N ARG A 65 -9.27 11.44 -8.08
CA ARG A 65 -8.07 10.98 -7.35
C ARG A 65 -7.91 9.46 -7.44
N ILE A 66 -7.84 8.95 -8.66
CA ILE A 66 -7.63 7.52 -8.95
C ILE A 66 -6.13 7.21 -8.92
N ILE A 67 -5.76 6.06 -8.35
CA ILE A 67 -4.39 5.54 -8.40
C ILE A 67 -3.87 5.52 -9.85
N SER A 68 -2.61 5.95 -10.06
CA SER A 68 -2.00 5.86 -11.40
C SER A 68 -1.82 4.40 -11.80
N LEU A 69 -1.84 4.10 -13.10
CA LEU A 69 -1.63 2.73 -13.59
C LEU A 69 -0.29 2.17 -13.09
N LYS A 70 0.76 3.01 -13.11
CA LYS A 70 2.08 2.66 -12.58
C LYS A 70 2.03 2.25 -11.10
N ASN A 71 1.34 3.02 -10.26
CA ASN A 71 1.25 2.72 -8.83
C ASN A 71 0.35 1.50 -8.55
N ALA A 72 -0.70 1.28 -9.34
CA ALA A 72 -1.54 0.09 -9.24
C ALA A 72 -0.78 -1.18 -9.58
N LYS A 73 -0.02 -1.17 -10.69
CA LYS A 73 0.88 -2.27 -11.06
C LYS A 73 1.93 -2.54 -9.99
N MET A 74 2.53 -1.48 -9.43
CA MET A 74 3.50 -1.63 -8.35
C MET A 74 2.87 -2.22 -7.08
N LEU A 75 1.69 -1.75 -6.67
CA LEU A 75 0.97 -2.32 -5.53
C LEU A 75 0.69 -3.81 -5.75
N PHE A 76 0.17 -4.18 -6.92
CA PHE A 76 -0.03 -5.58 -7.31
C PHE A 76 1.26 -6.41 -7.18
N ARG A 77 2.40 -5.91 -7.67
CA ARG A 77 3.69 -6.62 -7.53
C ARG A 77 4.13 -6.78 -6.09
N ILE A 78 3.94 -5.75 -5.26
CA ILE A 78 4.22 -5.83 -3.82
C ILE A 78 3.38 -6.94 -3.20
N VAL A 79 2.08 -7.01 -3.51
CA VAL A 79 1.20 -8.08 -3.02
C VAL A 79 1.63 -9.43 -3.56
N CYS A 80 2.00 -9.56 -4.85
CA CYS A 80 2.53 -10.81 -5.42
C CYS A 80 3.78 -11.31 -4.69
N TYR A 81 4.68 -10.39 -4.32
CA TYR A 81 5.92 -10.73 -3.64
C TYR A 81 5.69 -11.30 -2.23
N PHE A 82 4.78 -10.69 -1.46
CA PHE A 82 4.47 -11.15 -0.09
C PHE A 82 3.39 -12.24 -0.04
N ASN A 83 2.58 -12.35 -1.09
CA ASN A 83 1.48 -13.31 -1.28
C ASN A 83 0.59 -13.53 -0.03
N PRO A 84 0.03 -12.47 0.57
CA PRO A 84 -0.82 -12.61 1.75
C PRO A 84 -2.16 -13.28 1.39
N ARG A 85 -2.63 -14.22 2.23
CA ARG A 85 -3.96 -14.85 2.06
C ARG A 85 -5.10 -13.89 2.40
N VAL A 86 -4.90 -13.05 3.39
CA VAL A 86 -5.86 -12.01 3.79
C VAL A 86 -5.10 -10.69 3.87
N MET A 87 -5.72 -9.63 3.37
CA MET A 87 -5.19 -8.27 3.45
C MET A 87 -6.17 -7.37 4.21
N LEU A 88 -5.63 -6.33 4.85
CA LEU A 88 -6.39 -5.23 5.40
C LEU A 88 -6.18 -3.98 4.54
N GLN A 89 -7.27 -3.30 4.14
CA GLN A 89 -7.19 -2.00 3.49
C GLN A 89 -7.95 -0.95 4.30
N ILE A 90 -7.27 0.17 4.57
CA ILE A 90 -7.86 1.34 5.23
C ILE A 90 -7.91 2.48 4.22
N GLY A 91 -9.12 2.95 3.96
CA GLY A 91 -9.41 3.98 2.97
C GLY A 91 -9.42 3.45 1.54
N THR A 92 -10.41 3.89 0.77
CA THR A 92 -10.48 3.69 -0.68
C THR A 92 -11.33 4.79 -1.30
N SER A 93 -11.15 5.00 -2.60
CA SER A 93 -11.97 5.94 -3.37
C SER A 93 -12.73 5.20 -4.47
N TYR A 94 -12.03 4.81 -5.53
CA TYR A 94 -12.68 4.24 -6.73
C TYR A 94 -12.45 2.73 -6.92
N GLY A 95 -11.89 2.02 -5.93
CA GLY A 95 -11.75 0.56 -5.97
C GLY A 95 -10.60 -0.02 -6.81
N VAL A 96 -9.85 0.81 -7.56
CA VAL A 96 -8.73 0.32 -8.39
C VAL A 96 -7.58 -0.26 -7.56
N SER A 97 -7.27 0.29 -6.37
CA SER A 97 -6.26 -0.32 -5.48
C SER A 97 -6.73 -1.63 -4.87
N THR A 98 -8.01 -1.70 -4.48
CA THR A 98 -8.67 -2.88 -3.91
C THR A 98 -8.62 -4.06 -4.89
N THR A 99 -9.02 -3.78 -6.13
CA THR A 99 -9.03 -4.78 -7.21
C THR A 99 -7.63 -5.22 -7.59
N ALA A 100 -6.66 -4.29 -7.70
CA ALA A 100 -5.25 -4.63 -7.95
C ALA A 100 -4.62 -5.50 -6.85
N MET A 101 -5.06 -5.40 -5.59
CA MET A 101 -4.59 -6.28 -4.52
C MET A 101 -5.18 -7.69 -4.65
N LEU A 102 -6.45 -7.80 -5.01
CA LEU A 102 -7.17 -9.08 -5.10
C LEU A 102 -6.87 -9.88 -6.37
N ASP A 103 -6.19 -9.29 -7.35
CA ASP A 103 -5.75 -9.99 -8.55
C ASP A 103 -4.65 -11.04 -8.28
N VAL A 104 -3.94 -10.92 -7.15
CA VAL A 104 -2.77 -11.75 -6.84
C VAL A 104 -3.07 -13.25 -6.84
N ASP A 105 -4.22 -13.62 -6.28
CA ASP A 105 -4.66 -15.00 -6.12
C ASP A 105 -6.19 -14.99 -5.95
N SER A 106 -6.87 -15.89 -6.64
CA SER A 106 -8.33 -16.08 -6.54
C SER A 106 -8.83 -16.38 -5.11
N ARG A 107 -7.95 -16.90 -4.24
CA ARG A 107 -8.22 -17.24 -2.84
C ARG A 107 -7.94 -16.09 -1.88
N SER A 108 -7.27 -15.04 -2.35
CA SER A 108 -6.97 -13.87 -1.52
C SER A 108 -8.27 -13.18 -1.08
N LYS A 109 -8.31 -12.76 0.19
CA LYS A 109 -9.45 -12.05 0.79
C LYS A 109 -9.01 -10.67 1.26
N LEU A 110 -9.97 -9.76 1.33
CA LEU A 110 -9.74 -8.39 1.76
C LEU A 110 -10.75 -8.01 2.84
N VAL A 111 -10.25 -7.50 3.97
CA VAL A 111 -11.05 -6.74 4.93
C VAL A 111 -10.81 -5.27 4.64
N ILE A 112 -11.86 -4.47 4.53
CA ILE A 112 -11.74 -3.06 4.15
C ILE A 112 -12.59 -2.15 5.03
N TYR A 113 -11.98 -1.05 5.46
CA TYR A 113 -12.70 0.14 5.92
C TYR A 113 -12.63 1.20 4.81
N THR A 114 -13.76 1.60 4.25
CA THR A 114 -13.79 2.55 3.14
C THR A 114 -13.59 4.00 3.58
N GLY A 115 -13.88 4.30 4.85
CA GLY A 115 -14.04 5.67 5.35
C GLY A 115 -15.23 6.39 4.71
N ASP A 116 -15.25 7.72 4.83
CA ASP A 116 -16.22 8.62 4.20
C ASP A 116 -16.03 8.71 2.68
N ASN A 117 -16.13 7.59 1.96
CA ASN A 117 -15.89 7.54 0.52
C ASN A 117 -17.10 8.14 -0.24
N PRO A 118 -16.97 9.33 -0.86
CA PRO A 118 -18.08 9.98 -1.57
C PRO A 118 -18.40 9.31 -2.92
N HIS A 119 -17.61 8.32 -3.35
CA HIS A 119 -17.72 7.68 -4.66
C HIS A 119 -18.05 6.19 -4.56
N ARG A 120 -18.92 5.83 -3.61
CA ARG A 120 -19.30 4.44 -3.32
C ARG A 120 -19.88 3.71 -4.55
N ASP A 121 -20.74 4.36 -5.32
CA ASP A 121 -21.34 3.75 -6.52
C ASP A 121 -20.29 3.32 -7.55
N ILE A 122 -19.24 4.12 -7.72
CA ILE A 122 -18.14 3.80 -8.64
C ILE A 122 -17.30 2.67 -8.06
N TYR A 123 -17.01 2.71 -6.75
CA TYR A 123 -16.32 1.63 -6.06
C TYR A 123 -17.04 0.29 -6.25
N ASP A 124 -18.35 0.25 -6.06
CA ASP A 124 -19.17 -0.97 -6.19
C ASP A 124 -19.17 -1.52 -7.62
N LYS A 125 -19.20 -0.64 -8.63
CA LYS A 125 -19.09 -1.03 -10.05
C LYS A 125 -17.71 -1.60 -10.37
N VAL A 126 -16.64 -0.96 -9.88
CA VAL A 126 -15.26 -1.40 -10.14
C VAL A 126 -14.93 -2.71 -9.41
N THR A 127 -15.53 -2.94 -8.25
CA THR A 127 -15.28 -4.13 -7.40
C THR A 127 -16.32 -5.23 -7.54
N ALA A 128 -17.25 -5.13 -8.50
CA ALA A 128 -18.40 -6.02 -8.64
C ALA A 128 -18.02 -7.52 -8.64
N ASP A 129 -16.98 -7.89 -9.39
CA ASP A 129 -16.51 -9.28 -9.52
C ASP A 129 -15.82 -9.83 -8.24
N TYR A 130 -15.52 -8.93 -7.29
CA TYR A 130 -14.72 -9.21 -6.10
C TYR A 130 -15.56 -9.26 -4.82
N LYS A 131 -16.87 -8.98 -4.89
CA LYS A 131 -17.76 -8.87 -3.71
C LYS A 131 -17.68 -10.05 -2.75
N LYS A 132 -17.56 -11.28 -3.26
CA LYS A 132 -17.44 -12.51 -2.43
C LYS A 132 -16.14 -12.59 -1.61
N ARG A 133 -15.12 -11.81 -1.99
CA ARG A 133 -13.78 -11.80 -1.38
C ARG A 133 -13.53 -10.56 -0.53
N ILE A 134 -14.45 -9.60 -0.54
CA ILE A 134 -14.34 -8.33 0.20
C ILE A 134 -15.30 -8.38 1.38
N ARG A 135 -14.76 -8.13 2.58
CA ARG A 135 -15.51 -7.90 3.80
C ARG A 135 -15.35 -6.44 4.20
N GLU A 136 -16.41 -5.66 4.01
CA GLU A 136 -16.44 -4.27 4.43
C GLU A 136 -16.77 -4.17 5.94
N ALA A 137 -16.18 -3.17 6.60
CA ALA A 137 -16.45 -2.84 7.99
C ALA A 137 -16.86 -1.37 8.11
N ALA A 138 -17.67 -1.04 9.12
CA ALA A 138 -18.20 0.29 9.34
C ALA A 138 -17.19 1.23 10.01
N THR A 139 -16.20 0.70 10.73
CA THR A 139 -15.12 1.49 11.35
C THR A 139 -13.75 0.86 11.13
N ALA A 140 -12.69 1.65 11.33
CA ALA A 140 -11.32 1.14 11.27
C ALA A 140 -11.06 0.06 12.34
N ASP A 141 -11.56 0.24 13.57
CA ASP A 141 -11.41 -0.74 14.65
C ASP A 141 -12.15 -2.05 14.35
N GLU A 142 -13.34 -1.96 13.74
CA GLU A 142 -14.08 -3.13 13.30
C GLU A 142 -13.32 -3.87 12.19
N ALA A 143 -12.77 -3.15 11.20
CA ALA A 143 -11.94 -3.73 10.14
C ALA A 143 -10.71 -4.44 10.73
N ILE A 144 -10.01 -3.79 11.67
CA ILE A 144 -8.84 -4.36 12.36
C ILE A 144 -9.25 -5.62 13.12
N SER A 145 -10.38 -5.59 13.84
CA SER A 145 -10.89 -6.73 14.61
C SER A 145 -11.26 -7.92 13.71
N HIS A 146 -11.98 -7.66 12.61
CA HIS A 146 -12.31 -8.70 11.63
C HIS A 146 -11.05 -9.27 11.00
N TYR A 147 -10.09 -8.42 10.62
CA TYR A 147 -8.83 -8.86 10.04
C TYR A 147 -8.01 -9.71 11.02
N ARG A 148 -7.91 -9.31 12.30
CA ARG A 148 -7.27 -10.12 13.35
C ARG A 148 -7.91 -11.50 13.46
N ALA A 149 -9.24 -11.59 13.43
CA ALA A 149 -9.95 -12.86 13.55
C ALA A 149 -9.68 -13.81 12.37
N VAL A 150 -9.60 -13.30 11.14
CA VAL A 150 -9.37 -14.13 9.94
C VAL A 150 -7.90 -14.33 9.59
N SER A 151 -7.00 -13.53 10.17
CA SER A 151 -5.54 -13.60 9.96
C SER A 151 -4.85 -14.53 10.97
N GLN A 152 -5.60 -15.24 11.82
CA GLN A 152 -5.04 -16.27 12.71
C GLN A 152 -4.64 -17.51 11.89
N GLY A 153 -3.38 -17.58 11.46
CA GLY A 153 -2.80 -18.72 10.73
C GLY A 153 -1.44 -18.39 10.11
N ASP A 154 -0.85 -19.38 9.42
CA ASP A 154 0.41 -19.21 8.67
C ASP A 154 0.23 -18.26 7.48
N GLY A 155 0.90 -17.10 7.53
CA GLY A 155 0.93 -16.14 6.43
C GLY A 155 1.42 -14.76 6.84
N VAL A 156 1.87 -13.98 5.85
CA VAL A 156 2.33 -12.60 6.06
C VAL A 156 1.14 -11.71 6.38
N ARG A 157 1.18 -10.98 7.51
CA ARG A 157 0.21 -9.92 7.79
C ARG A 157 0.47 -8.75 6.84
N PHE A 158 -0.53 -8.33 6.10
CA PHE A 158 -0.38 -7.30 5.07
C PHE A 158 -1.47 -6.25 5.17
N MET A 159 -1.05 -5.00 5.36
CA MET A 159 -1.94 -3.84 5.51
C MET A 159 -1.62 -2.77 4.47
N VAL A 160 -2.66 -2.18 3.88
CA VAL A 160 -2.56 -1.03 2.99
C VAL A 160 -3.36 0.14 3.55
N VAL A 161 -2.71 1.28 3.74
CA VAL A 161 -3.35 2.52 4.22
C VAL A 161 -3.31 3.56 3.11
N ASN A 162 -4.48 3.90 2.56
CA ASN A 162 -4.60 4.91 1.51
C ASN A 162 -4.99 6.28 2.06
N SER A 163 -5.80 6.32 3.11
CA SER A 163 -6.29 7.55 3.75
C SER A 163 -6.81 7.25 5.15
N VAL A 164 -6.85 8.29 5.98
CA VAL A 164 -7.48 8.28 7.32
C VAL A 164 -8.42 9.48 7.42
N ASP A 165 -9.66 9.26 7.83
CA ASP A 165 -10.75 10.24 7.84
C ASP A 165 -10.88 11.03 9.15
N SER A 166 -10.40 10.45 10.25
CA SER A 166 -10.40 11.07 11.58
C SER A 166 -9.10 10.79 12.34
N ASP A 167 -8.85 11.57 13.40
CA ASP A 167 -7.71 11.32 14.29
C ASP A 167 -7.88 10.02 15.08
N MET A 168 -9.12 9.64 15.43
CA MET A 168 -9.42 8.33 16.02
C MET A 168 -9.02 7.19 15.07
N THR A 169 -9.41 7.26 13.80
CA THR A 169 -8.99 6.29 12.78
C THR A 169 -7.46 6.23 12.68
N ARG A 170 -6.79 7.38 12.67
CA ARG A 170 -5.33 7.46 12.61
C ARG A 170 -4.67 6.76 13.80
N GLU A 171 -5.16 6.96 15.02
CA GLU A 171 -4.63 6.33 16.23
C GLU A 171 -4.81 4.81 16.23
N SER A 172 -5.99 4.33 15.84
CA SER A 172 -6.25 2.89 15.68
C SER A 172 -5.33 2.26 14.63
N VAL A 173 -5.14 2.94 13.50
CA VAL A 173 -4.25 2.51 12.42
C VAL A 173 -2.79 2.52 12.87
N LEU A 174 -2.33 3.55 13.60
CA LEU A 174 -0.97 3.64 14.13
C LEU A 174 -0.66 2.46 15.04
N ARG A 175 -1.55 2.19 16.01
CA ARG A 175 -1.41 1.09 16.95
C ARG A 175 -1.33 -0.24 16.23
N TYR A 176 -2.26 -0.48 15.30
CA TYR A 176 -2.31 -1.75 14.57
C TYR A 176 -1.17 -1.93 13.58
N ALA A 177 -0.71 -0.85 12.91
CA ALA A 177 0.45 -0.90 12.04
C ALA A 177 1.71 -1.32 12.81
N GLY A 178 1.90 -0.82 14.04
CA GLY A 178 2.97 -1.27 14.93
C GLY A 178 2.90 -2.78 15.20
N GLU A 179 1.73 -3.29 15.59
CA GLU A 179 1.52 -4.74 15.81
C GLU A 179 1.77 -5.60 14.56
N VAL A 180 1.38 -5.10 13.38
CA VAL A 180 1.65 -5.78 12.11
C VAL A 180 3.16 -5.88 11.89
N LEU A 181 3.90 -4.79 12.10
CA LEU A 181 5.34 -4.74 11.87
C LEU A 181 6.12 -5.57 12.90
N ASP A 182 5.79 -5.49 14.19
CA ASP A 182 6.42 -6.30 15.24
C ASP A 182 6.17 -7.81 15.09
N GLY A 183 5.08 -8.15 14.40
CA GLY A 183 4.69 -9.50 14.01
C GLY A 183 5.23 -9.94 12.64
N GLU A 184 6.33 -9.35 12.16
CA GLU A 184 6.96 -9.67 10.86
C GLU A 184 6.03 -9.46 9.65
N GLY A 185 5.13 -8.49 9.75
CA GLY A 185 4.20 -8.10 8.69
C GLY A 185 4.73 -6.97 7.80
N VAL A 186 3.84 -6.54 6.90
CA VAL A 186 4.13 -5.50 5.92
C VAL A 186 3.01 -4.45 5.92
N VAL A 187 3.42 -3.18 5.92
CA VAL A 187 2.51 -2.03 5.85
C VAL A 187 2.87 -1.20 4.62
N ALA A 188 1.93 -1.06 3.69
CA ALA A 188 2.07 -0.15 2.55
C ALA A 188 1.20 1.09 2.75
N MET A 189 1.81 2.26 2.71
CA MET A 189 1.13 3.54 2.92
C MET A 189 1.18 4.38 1.64
N ARG A 190 0.06 4.99 1.28
CA ARG A 190 -0.08 5.80 0.06
C ARG A 190 -0.51 7.22 0.39
N ASN A 191 -0.40 8.10 -0.61
CA ASN A 191 -0.82 9.50 -0.54
C ASN A 191 -0.04 10.37 0.48
N LEU A 192 1.18 9.97 0.84
CA LEU A 192 2.02 10.64 1.86
C LEU A 192 2.32 12.11 1.55
N SER A 193 2.36 12.51 0.28
CA SER A 193 2.65 13.90 -0.11
C SER A 193 1.40 14.75 -0.31
N ARG A 194 0.21 14.21 -0.07
CA ARG A 194 -1.07 14.84 -0.40
C ARG A 194 -2.00 14.99 0.80
N ASP A 195 -1.70 14.29 1.89
CA ASP A 195 -2.50 14.24 3.09
C ASP A 195 -1.54 14.31 4.29
N GLU A 196 -1.67 15.36 5.08
CA GLU A 196 -0.82 15.61 6.25
C GLU A 196 -1.01 14.53 7.32
N ARG A 197 -2.23 14.03 7.52
CA ARG A 197 -2.50 12.94 8.48
C ARG A 197 -1.82 11.66 8.06
N MET A 198 -1.74 11.39 6.75
CA MET A 198 -0.98 10.25 6.23
C MET A 198 0.53 10.44 6.40
N ALA A 199 1.03 11.68 6.25
CA ALA A 199 2.44 11.98 6.46
C ALA A 199 2.86 11.84 7.93
N THR A 200 2.06 12.35 8.86
CA THR A 200 2.31 12.22 10.31
C THR A 200 2.21 10.76 10.75
N LEU A 201 1.16 10.04 10.33
CA LEU A 201 1.03 8.60 10.59
C LEU A 201 2.25 7.83 10.09
N PHE A 202 2.75 8.11 8.88
CA PHE A 202 3.94 7.45 8.35
C PHE A 202 5.19 7.74 9.19
N ASN A 203 5.39 8.99 9.61
CA ASN A 203 6.53 9.36 10.45
C ASN A 203 6.46 8.67 11.83
N ASP A 204 5.28 8.58 12.42
CA ASP A 204 5.06 7.90 13.71
C ASP A 204 5.36 6.39 13.59
N VAL A 205 4.91 5.75 12.50
CA VAL A 205 5.21 4.33 12.23
C VAL A 205 6.70 4.10 11.92
N ASP A 206 7.32 4.93 11.08
CA ASP A 206 8.74 4.75 10.70
C ASP A 206 9.70 5.01 11.88
N SER A 207 9.36 5.95 12.77
CA SER A 207 10.18 6.29 13.94
C SER A 207 10.07 5.29 15.09
N SER A 208 8.93 4.60 15.22
CA SER A 208 8.74 3.54 16.23
C SER A 208 9.34 2.18 15.84
N LEU A 209 9.78 2.03 14.58
CA LEU A 209 10.27 0.76 14.06
C LEU A 209 11.66 0.39 14.63
N ALA A 210 11.73 -0.69 15.43
CA ALA A 210 12.97 -1.18 16.02
C ALA A 210 13.85 -2.02 15.05
N HIS A 211 13.22 -2.67 14.07
CA HIS A 211 13.83 -3.61 13.13
C HIS A 211 13.07 -3.58 11.80
N GLY A 212 13.66 -4.05 10.70
CA GLY A 212 13.00 -4.01 9.40
C GLY A 212 13.37 -2.84 8.51
N MET A 213 12.76 -2.75 7.35
CA MET A 213 13.17 -1.83 6.28
C MET A 213 12.01 -1.03 5.72
N THR A 214 12.26 0.25 5.51
CA THR A 214 11.30 1.19 4.89
C THR A 214 11.77 1.56 3.50
N PHE A 215 10.88 1.47 2.51
CA PHE A 215 11.13 1.85 1.12
C PHE A 215 10.13 2.92 0.70
N THR A 216 10.59 4.12 0.37
CA THR A 216 9.70 5.24 0.07
C THR A 216 10.16 6.04 -1.14
N ASN A 217 9.20 6.52 -1.93
CA ASN A 217 9.42 7.54 -2.95
C ASN A 217 8.88 8.93 -2.54
N GLY A 218 8.48 9.10 -1.28
CA GLY A 218 7.89 10.32 -0.74
C GLY A 218 6.40 10.48 -1.04
N ARG A 219 5.80 9.61 -1.86
CA ARG A 219 4.34 9.55 -2.11
C ARG A 219 3.73 8.24 -1.62
N ILE A 220 4.52 7.17 -1.68
CA ILE A 220 4.20 5.82 -1.25
C ILE A 220 5.37 5.33 -0.40
N ALA A 221 5.07 4.65 0.70
CA ALA A 221 6.01 3.90 1.50
C ALA A 221 5.57 2.43 1.60
N VAL A 222 6.54 1.52 1.67
CA VAL A 222 6.36 0.13 2.04
C VAL A 222 7.31 -0.15 3.20
N ILE A 223 6.77 -0.61 4.31
CA ILE A 223 7.51 -0.91 5.54
C ILE A 223 7.41 -2.40 5.77
N VAL A 224 8.56 -3.06 5.93
CA VAL A 224 8.67 -4.51 6.13
C VAL A 224 9.26 -4.74 7.51
N GLY A 225 8.50 -5.34 8.41
CA GLY A 225 8.85 -5.52 9.83
C GLY A 225 9.56 -6.84 10.15
N TYR A 226 10.28 -7.45 9.21
CA TYR A 226 10.96 -8.73 9.49
C TYR A 226 12.08 -8.58 10.52
N ARG A 227 12.12 -9.46 11.53
CA ARG A 227 13.05 -9.38 12.68
C ARG A 227 14.51 -9.56 12.29
N HIS A 228 14.76 -10.35 11.26
CA HIS A 228 16.10 -10.59 10.74
C HIS A 228 16.64 -9.42 9.88
N LEU A 229 15.81 -8.45 9.52
CA LEU A 229 16.25 -7.29 8.73
C LEU A 229 16.71 -6.15 9.66
N PRO A 230 17.88 -5.53 9.40
CA PRO A 230 18.33 -4.39 10.17
C PRO A 230 17.46 -3.16 9.90
N ARG A 231 17.29 -2.30 10.91
CA ARG A 231 16.57 -1.04 10.78
C ARG A 231 17.23 -0.12 9.73
N GLN A 232 16.61 0.01 8.56
CA GLN A 232 17.10 0.88 7.47
C GLN A 232 15.97 1.55 6.68
N SER A 233 16.20 2.78 6.22
CA SER A 233 15.26 3.51 5.35
C SER A 233 15.90 3.83 3.99
N PHE A 234 15.19 3.45 2.93
CA PHE A 234 15.56 3.66 1.55
C PHE A 234 14.61 4.70 0.91
N SER A 235 15.15 5.89 0.64
CA SER A 235 14.51 6.84 -0.27
C SER A 235 14.90 6.49 -1.70
N LEU A 236 13.92 6.30 -2.59
CA LEU A 236 14.09 5.74 -3.93
C LEU A 236 13.25 6.47 -5.00
N TRP A 237 13.65 6.35 -6.26
CA TRP A 237 12.94 6.78 -7.46
C TRP A 237 12.32 5.54 -8.11
N PHE A 238 11.07 5.28 -7.75
CA PHE A 238 10.22 4.29 -8.39
C PHE A 238 8.83 4.86 -8.59
#